data_AF-A0A840D678-F1
#
_entry.id   AF-A0A840D678-F1
#
_cell.length_a   1.000
_cell.length_b   1.000
_cell.length_c   1.000
_cell.angle_alpha   90.00
_cell.angle_beta   90.00
_cell.angle_gamma   90.00
#
_symmetry.space_group_name_H-M   'P 1'
#
loop_
_entity.id
_entity.type
_entity.pdbx_description
1 polymer ?
#
loop_
_entity_poly.entity_id
_entity_poly.type
_entity_poly.pdbx_seq_one_letter_code
_entity_poly.pdbx_strand_id
1 'polypeptide(L)'
;MSDKFQYRLSENQKSEIAQNLIDILQKDSEITAQARVFIVNWCRTDASEKRKAFFDVWEIVLKNYLPETRPILFRACGKIGKNGKIASFTGRLECTWRFSRGKGSLIACDTKETLLLEEQYYQQGQYKHTFYPLIGVLEKAKASGGWGFTERFLDEFIGEDEYIMRISLGSMHCFRWVNNDF
;
A
#
# COMPACT_ATOMS: atom_id res chain seq x y z
N MET A 1 27.79 -15.36 7.56
CA MET A 1 27.42 -13.94 7.49
C MET A 1 26.49 -13.79 6.31
N SER A 2 25.19 -13.57 6.53
CA SER A 2 24.25 -13.35 5.42
C SER A 2 24.33 -11.89 5.02
N ASP A 3 24.77 -11.59 3.79
CA ASP A 3 24.56 -10.28 3.19
C ASP A 3 23.06 -9.99 3.20
N LYS A 4 22.61 -9.20 4.18
CA LYS A 4 21.21 -8.77 4.26
C LYS A 4 21.00 -7.85 3.07
N PHE A 5 20.08 -8.22 2.18
CA PHE A 5 19.63 -7.39 1.06
C PHE A 5 19.44 -5.94 1.53
N GLN A 6 20.28 -5.02 1.02
CA GLN A 6 20.17 -3.59 1.30
C GLN A 6 19.63 -2.89 0.08
N TYR A 7 18.30 -2.78 0.00
CA TYR A 7 17.67 -1.94 -0.99
C TYR A 7 17.98 -0.46 -0.68
N ARG A 8 18.79 0.17 -1.54
CA ARG A 8 19.23 1.56 -1.41
C ARG A 8 18.76 2.36 -2.62
N LEU A 9 18.21 3.55 -2.37
CA LEU A 9 17.77 4.50 -3.38
C LEU A 9 18.33 5.88 -3.03
N SER A 10 18.81 6.61 -4.03
CA SER A 10 19.10 8.04 -3.90
C SER A 10 17.81 8.86 -3.76
N GLU A 11 17.89 10.10 -3.29
CA GLU A 11 16.71 10.97 -3.17
C GLU A 11 16.04 11.25 -4.53
N ASN A 12 16.84 11.36 -5.61
CA ASN A 12 16.32 11.51 -6.96
C ASN A 12 15.56 10.26 -7.40
N GLN A 13 16.12 9.06 -7.19
CA GLN A 13 15.44 7.81 -7.53
C GLN A 13 14.13 7.65 -6.77
N LYS A 14 14.09 8.04 -5.49
CA LYS A 14 12.84 7.99 -4.71
C LYS A 14 11.77 8.89 -5.31
N SER A 15 12.15 10.10 -5.70
CA SER A 15 11.25 11.07 -6.34
C SER A 15 10.77 10.58 -7.71
N GLU A 16 11.66 10.05 -8.54
CA GLU A 16 11.35 9.49 -9.86
C GLU A 16 10.38 8.31 -9.77
N ILE A 17 10.64 7.37 -8.85
CA ILE A 17 9.76 6.22 -8.61
C ILE A 17 8.40 6.71 -8.12
N ALA A 18 8.36 7.59 -7.12
CA ALA A 18 7.11 8.09 -6.56
C ALA A 18 6.27 8.82 -7.62
N GLN A 19 6.90 9.67 -8.43
CA GLN A 19 6.22 10.40 -9.50
C GLN A 19 5.67 9.44 -10.55
N ASN A 20 6.44 8.43 -10.96
CA ASN A 20 5.97 7.44 -11.92
C ASN A 20 4.78 6.63 -11.39
N LEU A 21 4.78 6.27 -10.10
CA LEU A 21 3.62 5.62 -9.46
C LEU A 21 2.36 6.51 -9.55
N ILE A 22 2.48 7.78 -9.20
CA ILE A 22 1.37 8.74 -9.29
C ILE A 22 0.85 8.85 -10.74
N ASP A 23 1.77 9.02 -11.69
CA ASP A 23 1.43 9.22 -13.10
C ASP A 23 0.78 7.98 -13.75
N ILE A 24 1.11 6.75 -13.31
CA ILE A 24 0.44 5.53 -13.79
C ILE A 24 -1.06 5.59 -13.53
N LEU A 25 -1.47 6.08 -12.36
CA LEU A 25 -2.88 6.09 -11.98
C LEU A 25 -3.62 7.36 -12.41
N GLN A 26 -2.94 8.51 -12.44
CA GLN A 26 -3.56 9.79 -12.80
C GLN A 26 -3.48 10.14 -14.29
N LYS A 27 -2.46 9.66 -14.99
CA LYS A 27 -2.13 10.07 -16.36
C LYS A 27 -1.93 8.89 -17.31
N ASP A 28 -2.30 7.68 -16.88
CA ASP A 28 -2.13 6.45 -17.65
C ASP A 28 -0.70 6.24 -18.19
N SER A 29 0.30 6.71 -17.44
CA SER A 29 1.71 6.56 -17.84
C SER A 29 2.18 5.11 -17.71
N GLU A 30 3.14 4.71 -18.55
CA GLU A 30 3.79 3.41 -18.43
C GLU A 30 4.67 3.33 -17.18
N ILE A 31 4.78 2.13 -16.61
CA ILE A 31 5.69 1.88 -15.49
C ILE A 31 7.14 1.87 -15.96
N THR A 32 7.98 2.61 -15.23
CA THR A 32 9.42 2.61 -15.44
C THR A 32 10.05 1.33 -14.88
N ALA A 33 11.21 0.94 -15.40
CA ALA A 33 11.95 -0.20 -14.88
C ALA A 33 12.27 -0.06 -13.38
N GLN A 34 12.56 1.16 -12.90
CA GLN A 34 12.84 1.43 -11.49
C GLN A 34 11.59 1.25 -10.61
N ALA A 35 10.44 1.81 -11.02
CA ALA A 35 9.19 1.66 -10.27
C ALA A 35 8.70 0.21 -10.25
N ARG A 36 8.90 -0.54 -11.34
CA ARG A 36 8.63 -1.97 -11.39
C ARG A 36 9.46 -2.76 -10.38
N VAL A 37 10.78 -2.54 -10.37
CA VAL A 37 11.68 -3.19 -9.38
C VAL A 37 11.29 -2.82 -7.96
N PHE A 38 10.91 -1.56 -7.73
CA PHE A 38 10.42 -1.09 -6.44
C PHE A 38 9.17 -1.84 -5.99
N ILE A 39 8.15 -1.98 -6.85
CA ILE A 39 6.92 -2.73 -6.55
C ILE A 39 7.23 -4.20 -6.27
N VAL A 40 8.04 -4.86 -7.12
CA VAL A 40 8.40 -6.26 -6.92
C VAL A 40 9.07 -6.46 -5.56
N ASN A 41 10.02 -5.60 -5.22
CA ASN A 41 10.69 -5.67 -3.92
C ASN A 41 9.73 -5.37 -2.77
N TRP A 42 8.81 -4.42 -2.93
CA TRP A 42 7.81 -4.12 -1.90
C TRP A 42 6.92 -5.34 -1.60
N CYS A 43 6.39 -5.99 -2.64
CA CYS A 43 5.50 -7.14 -2.49
C CYS A 43 6.25 -8.40 -1.98
N ARG A 44 7.50 -8.60 -2.40
CA ARG A 44 8.28 -9.81 -2.06
C ARG A 44 9.04 -9.74 -0.74
N THR A 45 9.18 -8.56 -0.12
CA THR A 45 9.90 -8.40 1.15
C THR A 45 8.96 -8.34 2.34
N ASP A 46 9.41 -8.84 3.49
CA ASP A 46 8.65 -8.74 4.73
C ASP A 46 8.91 -7.43 5.50
N ALA A 47 8.24 -7.24 6.64
CA ALA A 47 8.39 -6.05 7.46
C ALA A 47 9.81 -5.89 8.09
N SER A 48 10.57 -6.97 8.22
CA SER A 48 11.94 -6.97 8.76
C SER A 48 12.98 -6.53 7.73
N GLU A 49 12.67 -6.70 6.45
CA GLU A 49 13.47 -6.33 5.29
C GLU A 49 13.17 -4.91 4.80
N LYS A 50 11.94 -4.42 4.99
CA LYS A 50 11.52 -3.06 4.62
C LYS A 50 12.27 -2.01 5.44
N ARG A 51 13.21 -1.31 4.79
CA ARG A 51 14.00 -0.19 5.35
C ARG A 51 13.39 1.17 4.99
N LYS A 52 13.99 2.23 5.54
CA LYS A 52 13.59 3.64 5.35
C LYS A 52 13.35 4.00 3.87
N ALA A 53 14.17 3.51 2.94
CA ALA A 53 14.06 3.81 1.52
C ALA A 53 12.67 3.46 0.93
N PHE A 54 12.06 2.35 1.34
CA PHE A 54 10.70 2.01 0.89
C PHE A 54 9.67 3.00 1.40
N PHE A 55 9.75 3.32 2.69
CA PHE A 55 8.80 4.20 3.34
C PHE A 55 8.94 5.64 2.86
N ASP A 56 10.16 6.10 2.50
CA ASP A 56 10.36 7.43 1.92
C ASP A 56 9.65 7.59 0.58
N VAL A 57 9.68 6.56 -0.29
CA VAL A 57 8.93 6.59 -1.56
C VAL A 57 7.44 6.66 -1.30
N TRP A 58 6.91 5.79 -0.43
CA TRP A 58 5.48 5.81 -0.09
C TRP A 58 5.06 7.10 0.59
N GLU A 59 5.93 7.71 1.39
CA GLU A 59 5.68 9.02 2.00
C GLU A 59 5.45 10.10 0.93
N ILE A 60 6.27 10.12 -0.13
CA ILE A 60 6.10 11.04 -1.26
C ILE A 60 4.80 10.73 -2.01
N VAL A 61 4.55 9.46 -2.33
CA VAL A 61 3.33 9.04 -3.04
C VAL A 61 2.08 9.47 -2.27
N LEU A 62 1.98 9.12 -0.99
CA LEU A 62 0.79 9.40 -0.18
C LEU A 62 0.54 10.91 -0.03
N LYS A 63 1.59 11.71 0.11
CA LYS A 63 1.43 13.18 0.20
C LYS A 63 0.90 13.80 -1.10
N ASN A 64 1.11 13.17 -2.24
CA ASN A 64 0.86 13.75 -3.56
C ASN A 64 -0.25 13.07 -4.37
N TYR A 65 -0.68 11.88 -3.96
CA TYR A 65 -1.74 11.13 -4.64
C TYR A 65 -3.06 11.22 -3.87
N LEU A 66 -4.10 11.69 -4.56
CA LEU A 66 -5.49 11.62 -4.09
C LEU A 66 -6.22 10.53 -4.89
N PRO A 67 -6.64 9.42 -4.24
CA PRO A 67 -7.44 8.40 -4.90
C PRO A 67 -8.80 8.92 -5.38
N GLU A 68 -9.35 8.33 -6.43
CA GLU A 68 -10.73 8.58 -6.88
C GLU A 68 -11.73 7.55 -6.33
N THR A 69 -11.25 6.36 -5.99
CA THR A 69 -12.08 5.29 -5.42
C THR A 69 -12.25 5.47 -3.91
N ARG A 70 -13.36 4.98 -3.36
CA ARG A 70 -13.66 5.04 -1.92
C ARG A 70 -13.95 3.64 -1.33
N PRO A 71 -13.00 2.68 -1.39
CA PRO A 71 -13.20 1.34 -0.84
C PRO A 71 -13.16 1.34 0.70
N ILE A 72 -13.72 0.30 1.32
CA ILE A 72 -13.41 0.01 2.74
C ILE A 72 -12.13 -0.81 2.76
N LEU A 73 -11.14 -0.35 3.53
CA LEU A 73 -9.83 -0.97 3.60
C LEU A 73 -9.64 -1.69 4.93
N PHE A 74 -9.05 -2.87 4.86
CA PHE A 74 -8.83 -3.76 5.99
C PHE A 74 -7.36 -4.10 6.18
N ARG A 75 -6.94 -4.25 7.42
CA ARG A 75 -5.61 -4.75 7.76
C ARG A 75 -5.67 -5.63 8.99
N ALA A 76 -5.18 -6.85 8.88
CA ALA A 76 -4.89 -7.64 10.07
C ALA A 76 -3.50 -7.33 10.65
N CYS A 77 -3.40 -7.34 11.97
CA CYS A 77 -2.15 -7.19 12.70
C CYS A 77 -2.21 -7.94 14.03
N GLY A 78 -1.09 -8.57 14.45
CA GLY A 78 -1.06 -9.27 15.74
C GLY A 78 -1.26 -8.34 16.94
N LYS A 79 -0.73 -7.12 16.87
CA LYS A 79 -1.00 -6.02 17.80
C LYS A 79 -1.22 -4.75 17.00
N ILE A 80 -2.13 -3.89 17.48
CA ILE A 80 -2.31 -2.55 16.91
C ILE A 80 -0.97 -1.82 17.02
N GLY A 81 -0.42 -1.43 15.88
CA GLY A 81 0.89 -0.81 15.76
C GLY A 81 0.89 0.66 16.21
N LYS A 82 2.03 1.32 16.01
CA LYS A 82 2.14 2.76 16.24
C LYS A 82 1.30 3.55 15.24
N ASN A 83 0.67 4.61 15.71
CA ASN A 83 0.04 5.62 14.87
C ASN A 83 1.06 6.22 13.88
N GLY A 84 0.64 6.54 12.67
CA GLY A 84 1.49 7.15 11.64
C GLY A 84 2.33 6.18 10.80
N LYS A 85 2.27 4.87 11.08
CA LYS A 85 3.01 3.84 10.33
C LYS A 85 2.38 3.61 8.95
N ILE A 86 3.20 3.64 7.88
CA ILE A 86 2.79 3.18 6.54
C ILE A 86 2.76 1.65 6.51
N ALA A 87 1.67 1.11 5.99
CA ALA A 87 1.44 -0.33 5.93
C ALA A 87 0.52 -0.72 4.77
N SER A 88 0.56 -2.00 4.42
CA SER A 88 -0.37 -2.61 3.45
C SER A 88 -1.74 -2.86 4.08
N PHE A 89 -2.77 -2.53 3.33
CA PHE A 89 -4.18 -2.84 3.57
C PHE A 89 -4.69 -3.64 2.37
N THR A 90 -5.87 -4.22 2.51
CA THR A 90 -6.57 -4.93 1.44
C THR A 90 -8.03 -4.50 1.38
N GLY A 91 -8.61 -4.44 0.19
CA GLY A 91 -10.06 -4.25 0.02
C GLY A 91 -10.87 -5.51 0.34
N ARG A 92 -10.22 -6.65 0.61
CA ARG A 92 -10.85 -7.95 0.86
C ARG A 92 -10.69 -8.39 2.31
N LEU A 93 -11.81 -8.48 3.03
CA LEU A 93 -11.81 -8.99 4.40
C LEU A 93 -11.28 -10.44 4.50
N GLU A 94 -11.60 -11.30 3.52
CA GLU A 94 -11.09 -12.69 3.43
C GLU A 94 -9.56 -12.73 3.48
N CYS A 95 -8.88 -11.85 2.74
CA CYS A 95 -7.43 -11.78 2.72
C CYS A 95 -6.87 -11.47 4.12
N THR A 96 -7.50 -10.54 4.87
CA THR A 96 -7.07 -10.27 6.26
C THR A 96 -7.23 -11.47 7.19
N TRP A 97 -8.30 -12.25 7.03
CA TRP A 97 -8.53 -13.45 7.81
C TRP A 97 -7.48 -14.53 7.49
N ARG A 98 -7.22 -14.76 6.19
CA ARG A 98 -6.19 -15.69 5.70
C ARG A 98 -4.80 -15.33 6.21
N PHE A 99 -4.38 -14.08 6.08
CA PHE A 99 -3.05 -13.63 6.51
C PHE A 99 -2.86 -13.70 8.03
N SER A 100 -3.91 -13.43 8.80
CA SER A 100 -3.85 -13.49 10.26
C SER A 100 -4.09 -14.87 10.84
N ARG A 101 -4.55 -15.83 10.01
CA ARG A 101 -5.06 -17.13 10.45
C ARG A 101 -6.13 -16.97 11.54
N GLY A 102 -6.97 -15.95 11.41
CA GLY A 102 -8.03 -15.60 12.37
C GLY A 102 -7.54 -15.06 13.73
N LYS A 103 -6.31 -14.55 13.84
CA LYS A 103 -5.71 -14.13 15.14
C LYS A 103 -5.30 -12.66 15.20
N GLY A 104 -5.40 -12.06 16.38
CA GLY A 104 -4.94 -10.68 16.64
C GLY A 104 -6.03 -9.61 16.50
N SER A 105 -5.72 -8.53 15.79
CA SER A 105 -6.60 -7.38 15.58
C SER A 105 -6.82 -7.10 14.10
N LEU A 106 -8.00 -6.57 13.80
CA LEU A 106 -8.40 -6.04 12.51
C LEU A 106 -8.51 -4.52 12.62
N ILE A 107 -7.86 -3.81 11.71
CA ILE A 107 -8.08 -2.39 11.48
C ILE A 107 -8.97 -2.28 10.25
N ALA A 108 -10.07 -1.54 10.36
CA ALA A 108 -10.94 -1.18 9.24
C ALA A 108 -10.93 0.33 9.07
N CYS A 109 -10.90 0.77 7.81
CA CYS A 109 -10.91 2.16 7.43
C CYS A 109 -11.98 2.39 6.38
N ASP A 110 -12.95 3.24 6.72
CA ASP A 110 -13.85 3.82 5.73
C ASP A 110 -13.10 4.96 5.03
N THR A 111 -12.67 4.73 3.79
CA THR A 111 -11.91 5.74 3.05
C THR A 111 -12.80 6.88 2.57
N LYS A 112 -14.12 6.70 2.49
CA LYS A 112 -15.05 7.78 2.19
C LYS A 112 -15.00 8.82 3.28
N GLU A 113 -15.19 8.41 4.53
CA GLU A 113 -15.10 9.31 5.68
C GLU A 113 -13.70 9.93 5.81
N THR A 114 -12.67 9.09 5.66
CA THR A 114 -11.27 9.51 5.85
C THR A 114 -10.82 10.56 4.84
N LEU A 115 -11.30 10.51 3.59
CA LEU A 115 -10.90 11.43 2.53
C LEU A 115 -11.73 12.73 2.46
N LEU A 116 -12.84 12.85 3.20
CA LEU A 116 -13.69 14.04 3.17
C LEU A 116 -12.90 15.33 3.41
N LEU A 117 -12.04 15.33 4.43
CA LEU A 117 -11.23 16.51 4.77
C LEU A 117 -10.12 16.75 3.74
N GLU A 118 -9.53 15.67 3.20
CA GLU A 118 -8.45 15.75 2.20
C GLU A 118 -8.93 16.45 0.93
N GLU A 119 -10.14 16.10 0.47
CA GLU A 119 -10.76 16.71 -0.71
C GLU A 119 -11.11 18.19 -0.50
N GLN A 120 -11.59 18.54 0.70
CA GLN A 120 -12.11 19.86 0.98
C GLN A 120 -11.03 20.89 1.34
N TYR A 121 -9.97 20.47 2.03
CA TYR A 121 -9.06 21.39 2.70
C TYR A 121 -7.59 21.21 2.35
N TYR A 122 -7.20 20.07 1.76
CA TYR A 122 -5.79 19.78 1.52
C TYR A 122 -5.41 19.96 0.05
N GLN A 123 -4.18 20.39 -0.15
CA GLN A 123 -3.57 20.47 -1.47
C GLN A 123 -2.58 19.33 -1.68
N GLN A 124 -2.28 19.06 -2.94
CA GLN A 124 -1.23 18.13 -3.32
C GLN A 124 0.08 18.46 -2.57
N GLY A 125 0.71 17.44 -2.01
CA GLY A 125 1.91 17.55 -1.16
C GLY A 125 1.59 17.63 0.34
N GLN A 126 0.34 17.88 0.71
CA GLN A 126 -0.09 18.06 2.11
C GLN A 126 -0.99 16.95 2.63
N TYR A 127 -1.38 16.00 1.79
CA TYR A 127 -2.30 14.94 2.16
C TYR A 127 -1.78 14.10 3.34
N LYS A 128 -2.67 13.72 4.27
CA LYS A 128 -2.31 13.03 5.51
C LYS A 128 -2.85 11.61 5.60
N HIS A 129 -4.07 11.41 5.13
CA HIS A 129 -4.87 10.21 5.34
C HIS A 129 -5.21 9.48 4.04
N THR A 130 -4.55 9.85 2.94
CA THR A 130 -4.69 9.17 1.65
C THR A 130 -4.13 7.76 1.67
N PHE A 131 -4.45 7.03 0.62
CA PHE A 131 -3.94 5.69 0.34
C PHE A 131 -3.48 5.62 -1.11
N TYR A 132 -2.78 4.55 -1.49
CA TYR A 132 -2.40 4.28 -2.87
C TYR A 132 -2.87 2.88 -3.29
N PRO A 133 -3.71 2.72 -4.32
CA PRO A 133 -4.22 1.43 -4.75
C PRO A 133 -3.17 0.71 -5.62
N LEU A 134 -2.26 -0.02 -4.97
CA LEU A 134 -1.23 -0.78 -5.68
C LEU A 134 -1.85 -1.80 -6.64
N ILE A 135 -2.98 -2.38 -6.26
CA ILE A 135 -3.80 -3.22 -7.14
C ILE A 135 -4.07 -2.58 -8.51
N GLY A 136 -4.42 -1.29 -8.55
CA GLY A 136 -4.71 -0.58 -9.80
C GLY A 136 -3.52 -0.52 -10.74
N VAL A 137 -2.29 -0.47 -10.20
CA VAL A 137 -1.07 -0.55 -11.02
C VAL A 137 -0.92 -1.94 -11.64
N LEU A 138 -1.16 -2.99 -10.86
CA LEU A 138 -1.02 -4.38 -11.33
C LEU A 138 -2.11 -4.76 -12.35
N GLU A 139 -3.33 -4.28 -12.15
CA GLU A 139 -4.43 -4.45 -13.12
C GLU A 139 -4.14 -3.73 -14.44
N LYS A 140 -3.69 -2.47 -14.39
CA LYS A 140 -3.25 -1.73 -15.59
C LYS A 140 -2.08 -2.44 -16.28
N ALA A 141 -1.11 -2.93 -15.53
CA ALA A 141 0.00 -3.70 -16.07
C ALA A 141 -0.50 -4.95 -16.80
N LYS A 142 -1.38 -5.74 -16.17
CA LYS A 142 -1.95 -6.96 -16.78
C LYS A 142 -2.73 -6.66 -18.06
N ALA A 143 -3.54 -5.60 -18.05
CA ALA A 143 -4.28 -5.15 -19.24
C ALA A 143 -3.36 -4.65 -20.37
N SER A 144 -2.16 -4.18 -20.04
CA SER A 144 -1.20 -3.57 -20.97
C SER A 144 -0.04 -4.51 -21.35
N GLY A 145 -0.26 -5.82 -21.37
CA GLY A 145 0.77 -6.80 -21.76
C GLY A 145 1.80 -7.10 -20.67
N GLY A 146 1.47 -6.80 -19.41
CA GLY A 146 2.23 -7.17 -18.21
C GLY A 146 3.29 -6.18 -17.76
N TRP A 147 3.66 -5.18 -18.59
CA TRP A 147 4.67 -4.17 -18.27
C TRP A 147 5.99 -4.73 -17.67
N GLY A 148 6.40 -5.91 -18.13
CA GLY A 148 7.61 -6.59 -17.66
C GLY A 148 7.49 -7.21 -16.26
N PHE A 149 6.32 -7.20 -15.62
CA PHE A 149 6.03 -8.14 -14.53
C PHE A 149 5.84 -9.54 -15.12
N THR A 150 6.22 -10.57 -14.36
CA THR A 150 5.91 -11.94 -14.77
C THR A 150 4.43 -12.22 -14.55
N GLU A 151 3.83 -13.06 -15.39
CA GLU A 151 2.43 -13.47 -15.24
C GLU A 151 2.17 -14.07 -13.85
N ARG A 152 3.07 -14.94 -13.38
CA ARG A 152 3.05 -15.48 -12.01
C ARG A 152 3.02 -14.40 -10.93
N PHE A 153 3.78 -13.32 -11.08
CA PHE A 153 3.77 -12.22 -10.11
C PHE A 153 2.41 -11.51 -10.11
N LEU A 154 1.88 -11.21 -11.30
CA LEU A 154 0.58 -10.53 -11.42
C LEU A 154 -0.54 -11.38 -10.82
N ASP A 155 -0.59 -12.68 -11.14
CA ASP A 155 -1.64 -13.57 -10.64
C ASP A 155 -1.58 -13.76 -9.12
N GLU A 156 -0.38 -13.76 -8.54
CA GLU A 156 -0.19 -13.88 -7.09
C GLU A 156 -0.67 -12.62 -6.34
N PHE A 157 -0.29 -11.42 -6.81
CA PHE A 157 -0.50 -10.18 -6.06
C PHE A 157 -1.78 -9.42 -6.42
N ILE A 158 -2.35 -9.61 -7.61
CA ILE A 158 -3.66 -9.01 -7.95
C ILE A 158 -4.75 -9.54 -7.00
N GLY A 159 -4.68 -10.81 -6.61
CA GLY A 159 -5.64 -11.41 -5.70
C GLY A 159 -5.62 -10.85 -4.27
N GLU A 160 -4.51 -10.24 -3.85
CA GLU A 160 -4.35 -9.65 -2.53
C GLU A 160 -5.07 -8.31 -2.38
N ASP A 161 -5.41 -7.67 -3.51
CA ASP A 161 -6.14 -6.41 -3.55
C ASP A 161 -5.46 -5.34 -2.67
N GLU A 162 -4.14 -5.16 -2.85
CA GLU A 162 -3.27 -4.39 -1.95
C GLU A 162 -3.43 -2.87 -2.12
N TYR A 163 -3.53 -2.17 -0.99
CA TYR A 163 -3.52 -0.72 -0.85
C TYR A 163 -2.45 -0.29 0.15
N ILE A 164 -1.73 0.78 -0.14
CA ILE A 164 -0.71 1.32 0.78
C ILE A 164 -1.29 2.52 1.50
N MET A 165 -1.27 2.53 2.84
CA MET A 165 -1.88 3.59 3.62
C MET A 165 -1.11 3.85 4.91
N ARG A 166 -1.18 5.09 5.41
CA ARG A 166 -0.74 5.43 6.76
C ARG A 166 -1.82 5.07 7.79
N ILE A 167 -1.45 4.33 8.81
CA ILE A 167 -2.32 4.06 9.95
C ILE A 167 -2.60 5.35 10.70
N SER A 168 -3.89 5.71 10.83
CA SER A 168 -4.40 6.82 11.61
C SER A 168 -5.40 6.30 12.64
N LEU A 169 -4.93 5.97 13.84
CA LEU A 169 -5.77 5.34 14.88
C LEU A 169 -6.90 6.25 15.38
N GLY A 170 -6.79 7.57 15.17
CA GLY A 170 -7.86 8.52 15.50
C GLY A 170 -9.00 8.54 14.48
N SER A 171 -8.82 7.95 13.29
CA SER A 171 -9.80 7.96 12.19
C SER A 171 -10.07 6.57 11.64
N MET A 172 -9.72 5.52 12.39
CA MET A 172 -9.87 4.12 11.97
C MET A 172 -10.51 3.29 13.07
N HIS A 173 -11.30 2.30 12.68
CA HIS A 173 -11.93 1.37 13.61
C HIS A 173 -11.02 0.18 13.86
N CYS A 174 -10.89 -0.19 15.13
CA CYS A 174 -10.05 -1.31 15.56
C CYS A 174 -10.91 -2.38 16.23
N PHE A 175 -10.84 -3.60 15.71
CA PHE A 175 -11.53 -4.78 16.21
C PHE A 175 -10.51 -5.82 16.66
N ARG A 176 -10.88 -6.65 17.63
CA ARG A 176 -10.10 -7.83 18.02
C ARG A 176 -10.82 -9.07 17.50
N TRP A 177 -10.08 -9.99 16.90
CA TRP A 177 -10.62 -11.30 16.58
C TRP A 177 -10.98 -12.01 17.89
N VAL A 178 -12.22 -12.44 18.03
CA VAL A 178 -12.66 -13.26 19.17
C VAL A 178 -12.44 -14.70 18.75
N ASN A 179 -11.54 -15.40 19.44
CA ASN A 179 -11.43 -16.84 19.28
C ASN A 179 -12.69 -17.47 19.88
N ASN A 180 -13.46 -18.18 19.07
CA ASN A 180 -14.44 -19.14 19.57
C ASN A 180 -13.72 -20.46 19.83
N ASP A 181 -12.87 -20.48 20.86
CA ASP A 181 -12.39 -21.74 21.44
C ASP A 181 -13.51 -22.26 22.36
N PHE A 182 -14.52 -22.91 21.77
CA PHE A 182 -15.50 -23.75 22.48
C PHE A 182 -15.02 -25.21 22.46
#